data_AF-A0A0M1P7D3-F1
#
_entry.id   AF-A0A0M1P7D3-F1
#
_cell.length_a   1.000
_cell.length_b   1.000
_cell.length_c   1.000
_cell.angle_alpha   90.00
_cell.angle_beta   90.00
_cell.angle_gamma   90.00
#
_symmetry.space_group_name_H-M   'P 1'
#
loop_
_entity.id
_entity.type
_entity.pdbx_description
1 polymer ?
#
loop_
_entity_poly.entity_id
_entity_poly.type
_entity_poly.pdbx_seq_one_letter_code
_entity_poly.pdbx_strand_id
1 'polypeptide(L)'
;MEQEFIQYHFEELIKTIITLSSPADRQIYIIDIGHTGDEMVIDFDTHYKDLLVYYLNTGLLTSEQAKSLKRYDDFLNQKCAGQPVEFFLDRLELKTNNIWEEIRNESKKLLKTLDKEDLVLEVWREVNGDIEHTKTKLIRSD
;
A
#
# COMPACT_ATOMS: atom_id res chain seq x y z
N MET A 1 13.56 -8.54 -17.08
CA MET A 1 12.99 -8.53 -15.72
C MET A 1 12.24 -9.83 -15.57
N GLU A 2 12.65 -10.70 -14.65
CA GLU A 2 12.03 -12.02 -14.47
C GLU A 2 10.58 -11.86 -14.02
N GLN A 3 9.68 -12.73 -14.48
CA GLN A 3 8.24 -12.65 -14.21
C GLN A 3 7.94 -12.64 -12.70
N GLU A 4 8.74 -13.35 -11.92
CA GLU A 4 8.67 -13.40 -10.45
C GLU A 4 8.92 -12.02 -9.80
N PHE A 5 9.83 -11.22 -10.36
CA PHE A 5 10.10 -9.87 -9.87
C PHE A 5 8.89 -8.95 -10.10
N ILE A 6 8.28 -9.02 -11.29
CA ILE A 6 7.09 -8.22 -11.61
C ILE A 6 5.93 -8.60 -10.69
N GLN A 7 5.72 -9.91 -10.48
CA GLN A 7 4.70 -10.42 -9.58
C GLN A 7 4.93 -9.96 -8.14
N TYR A 8 6.17 -10.06 -7.65
CA TYR A 8 6.55 -9.61 -6.32
C TYR A 8 6.19 -8.14 -6.10
N HIS A 9 6.62 -7.25 -7.00
CA HIS A 9 6.33 -5.83 -6.85
C HIS A 9 4.84 -5.51 -7.00
N PHE A 10 4.11 -6.26 -7.83
CA PHE A 10 2.66 -6.11 -7.92
C PHE A 10 1.98 -6.51 -6.60
N GLU A 11 2.42 -7.59 -5.97
CA GLU A 11 1.92 -7.99 -4.66
C GLU A 11 2.23 -6.93 -3.59
N GLU A 12 3.45 -6.39 -3.56
CA GLU A 12 3.80 -5.30 -2.65
C GLU A 12 2.97 -4.04 -2.91
N LEU A 13 2.69 -3.68 -4.17
CA LEU A 13 1.76 -2.59 -4.50
C LEU A 13 0.38 -2.82 -3.86
N ILE A 14 -0.17 -4.03 -3.99
CA ILE A 14 -1.47 -4.38 -3.39
C ILE A 14 -1.41 -4.32 -1.85
N LYS A 15 -0.34 -4.83 -1.23
CA LYS A 15 -0.15 -4.76 0.23
C LYS A 15 -0.08 -3.32 0.72
N THR A 16 0.59 -2.44 -0.01
CA THR A 16 0.66 -1.02 0.33
C THR A 16 -0.70 -0.35 0.24
N ILE A 17 -1.48 -0.62 -0.81
CA ILE A 17 -2.84 -0.05 -0.94
C ILE A 17 -3.76 -0.60 0.17
N ILE A 18 -3.66 -1.88 0.53
CA ILE A 18 -4.40 -2.45 1.66
C ILE A 18 -4.02 -1.75 2.97
N THR A 19 -2.73 -1.51 3.19
CA THR A 19 -2.25 -0.78 4.37
C THR A 19 -2.80 0.65 4.37
N LEU A 20 -2.69 1.39 3.26
CA LEU A 20 -3.25 2.74 3.13
C LEU A 20 -4.77 2.78 3.34
N SER A 21 -5.49 1.72 3.00
CA SER A 21 -6.94 1.59 3.19
C SER A 21 -7.37 1.23 4.62
N SER A 22 -6.42 0.74 5.44
CA SER A 22 -6.70 0.19 6.76
C SER A 22 -6.98 1.28 7.80
N PRO A 23 -7.72 0.97 8.88
CA PRO A 23 -7.89 1.88 10.02
C PRO A 23 -6.54 2.28 10.63
N ALA A 24 -6.50 3.46 11.26
CA ALA A 24 -5.27 4.02 11.85
C ALA A 24 -4.52 3.03 12.74
N ASP A 25 -5.22 2.37 13.66
CA ASP A 25 -4.59 1.41 14.58
C ASP A 25 -3.96 0.21 13.85
N ARG A 26 -4.56 -0.20 12.73
CA ARG A 26 -4.00 -1.28 11.90
C ARG A 26 -2.78 -0.80 11.11
N GLN A 27 -2.81 0.43 10.58
CA GLN A 27 -1.66 1.04 9.92
C GLN A 27 -0.48 1.15 10.88
N ILE A 28 -0.71 1.67 12.09
CA ILE A 28 0.31 1.77 13.15
C ILE A 28 0.91 0.39 13.46
N TYR A 29 0.06 -0.62 13.66
CA TYR A 29 0.52 -1.98 13.91
C TYR A 29 1.43 -2.50 12.78
N ILE A 30 1.06 -2.28 11.52
CA ILE A 30 1.83 -2.71 10.35
C ILE A 30 3.19 -2.00 10.26
N ILE A 31 3.24 -0.70 10.57
CA ILE A 31 4.48 0.09 10.59
C ILE A 31 5.37 -0.36 11.77
N ASP A 32 4.81 -0.54 12.97
CA ASP A 32 5.58 -0.87 14.18
C ASP A 32 6.15 -2.31 14.16
N ILE A 33 5.61 -3.18 13.32
CA ILE A 33 6.21 -4.49 13.03
C ILE A 33 7.10 -4.45 11.79
N GLY A 34 7.39 -3.27 11.23
CA GLY A 34 8.41 -3.06 10.19
C GLY A 34 8.03 -3.60 8.81
N HIS A 35 6.74 -3.71 8.49
CA HIS A 35 6.32 -4.22 7.18
C HIS A 35 6.28 -3.12 6.10
N THR A 36 5.80 -1.94 6.45
CA THR A 36 5.93 -0.74 5.62
C THR A 36 6.99 0.15 6.24
N GLY A 37 7.69 0.96 5.45
CA GLY A 37 8.44 2.06 6.05
C GLY A 37 7.49 2.97 6.83
N ASP A 38 8.04 3.95 7.56
CA ASP A 38 7.22 5.09 8.03
C ASP A 38 6.66 5.93 6.84
N GLU A 39 6.91 5.50 5.60
CA GLU A 39 6.66 6.21 4.35
C GLU A 39 5.74 5.42 3.40
N MET A 40 4.57 4.97 3.86
CA MET A 40 3.60 4.18 3.04
C MET A 40 3.28 4.79 1.66
N VAL A 41 3.34 6.12 1.53
CA VAL A 41 3.13 6.84 0.26
C VAL A 41 4.32 6.64 -0.69
N ILE A 42 5.53 6.60 -0.17
CA ILE A 42 6.76 6.31 -0.94
C ILE A 42 6.81 4.84 -1.33
N ASP A 43 6.36 3.93 -0.46
CA ASP A 43 6.21 2.52 -0.80
C ASP A 43 5.26 2.36 -2.01
N PHE A 44 4.14 3.08 -2.03
CA PHE A 44 3.22 3.04 -3.17
C PHE A 44 3.94 3.48 -4.45
N ASP A 45 4.66 4.60 -4.39
CA ASP A 45 5.37 5.15 -5.54
C ASP A 45 6.41 4.16 -6.11
N THR A 46 7.18 3.56 -5.20
CA THR A 46 8.24 2.57 -5.49
C THR A 46 7.71 1.36 -6.24
N HIS A 47 6.53 0.86 -5.86
CA HIS A 47 5.92 -0.31 -6.48
C HIS A 47 5.04 0.02 -7.70
N TYR A 48 4.80 1.30 -8.01
CA TYR A 48 3.91 1.73 -9.08
C TYR A 48 4.65 2.32 -10.30
N LYS A 49 5.38 3.44 -10.15
CA LYS A 49 5.72 4.32 -11.29
C LYS A 49 6.56 3.64 -12.36
N ASP A 50 7.63 2.95 -11.96
CA ASP A 50 8.56 2.33 -12.90
C ASP A 50 8.05 0.98 -13.42
N LEU A 51 7.01 0.41 -12.78
CA LEU A 51 6.55 -0.95 -13.04
C LEU A 51 5.22 -1.04 -13.80
N LEU A 52 4.51 0.08 -13.92
CA LEU A 52 3.19 0.14 -14.57
C LEU A 52 3.17 -0.49 -15.98
N VAL A 53 4.18 -0.21 -16.80
CA VAL A 53 4.27 -0.77 -18.16
C VAL A 53 4.41 -2.29 -18.13
N TYR A 54 5.11 -2.84 -17.14
CA TYR A 54 5.29 -4.28 -16.98
C TYR A 54 4.01 -4.96 -16.48
N TYR A 55 3.26 -4.32 -15.58
CA TYR A 55 1.95 -4.81 -15.15
C TYR A 55 0.94 -4.89 -16.30
N LEU A 56 0.95 -3.91 -17.19
CA LEU A 56 0.13 -3.92 -18.41
C LEU A 56 0.57 -5.03 -19.37
N ASN A 57 1.87 -5.15 -19.63
CA ASN A 57 2.40 -6.15 -20.58
C ASN A 57 2.20 -7.60 -20.11
N THR A 58 2.15 -7.82 -18.80
CA THR A 58 1.91 -9.15 -18.19
C THR A 58 0.44 -9.45 -17.95
N GLY A 59 -0.46 -8.49 -18.20
CA GLY A 59 -1.89 -8.65 -17.97
C GLY A 59 -2.31 -8.62 -16.49
N LEU A 60 -1.41 -8.25 -15.57
CA LEU A 60 -1.73 -8.06 -14.16
C LEU A 60 -2.69 -6.88 -13.94
N LEU A 61 -2.65 -5.92 -14.86
CA LEU A 61 -3.56 -4.78 -14.91
C LEU A 61 -4.21 -4.66 -16.28
N THR A 62 -5.47 -4.27 -16.28
CA THR A 62 -6.14 -3.72 -17.47
C THR A 62 -5.76 -2.24 -17.66
N SER A 63 -5.93 -1.73 -18.87
CA SER A 63 -5.71 -0.30 -19.16
C SER A 63 -6.60 0.63 -18.31
N GLU A 64 -7.81 0.20 -17.94
CA GLU A 64 -8.68 1.00 -17.06
C GLU A 64 -8.19 1.01 -15.62
N GLN A 65 -7.71 -0.12 -15.11
CA GLN A 65 -7.08 -0.19 -13.78
C GLN A 65 -5.82 0.67 -13.70
N ALA A 66 -4.98 0.65 -14.74
CA ALA A 66 -3.81 1.52 -14.83
C ALA A 66 -4.17 3.01 -14.80
N LYS A 67 -5.25 3.42 -15.47
CA LYS A 67 -5.76 4.81 -15.38
C LYS A 67 -6.20 5.16 -13.96
N SER A 68 -6.82 4.23 -13.24
CA SER A 68 -7.25 4.44 -11.85
C SER A 68 -6.06 4.57 -10.90
N LEU A 69 -5.02 3.75 -11.07
CA LEU A 69 -3.76 3.90 -10.34
C LEU A 69 -3.12 5.25 -10.58
N LYS A 70 -3.09 5.72 -11.84
CA LYS A 70 -2.58 7.06 -12.14
C LYS A 70 -3.36 8.17 -11.44
N ARG A 71 -4.69 8.10 -11.44
CA ARG A 71 -5.52 9.10 -10.73
C ARG A 71 -5.25 9.07 -9.23
N TYR A 72 -5.03 7.89 -8.68
CA TYR A 72 -4.70 7.73 -7.26
C TYR A 72 -3.32 8.28 -6.92
N ASP A 73 -2.31 8.08 -7.77
CA ASP A 73 -0.99 8.72 -7.65
C ASP A 73 -1.11 10.25 -7.68
N ASP A 74 -1.85 10.80 -8.65
CA ASP A 74 -2.09 12.26 -8.74
C ASP A 74 -2.79 12.78 -7.47
N PHE A 75 -3.73 12.01 -6.90
CA PHE A 75 -4.41 12.32 -5.63
C PHE A 75 -3.45 12.29 -4.43
N LEU A 76 -2.61 11.25 -4.29
CA LEU A 76 -1.63 11.16 -3.21
C LEU A 76 -0.64 12.34 -3.28
N ASN A 77 -0.15 12.66 -4.48
CA ASN A 77 0.72 13.81 -4.70
C ASN A 77 0.02 15.11 -4.29
N GLN A 78 -1.25 15.31 -4.63
CA GLN A 78 -1.99 16.51 -4.23
C GLN A 78 -2.16 16.61 -2.70
N LYS A 79 -2.46 15.50 -2.02
CA LYS A 79 -2.73 15.50 -0.58
C LYS A 79 -1.48 15.58 0.28
N CYS A 80 -0.40 14.96 -0.18
CA CYS A 80 0.87 14.87 0.54
C CYS A 80 1.84 16.01 0.19
N ALA A 81 1.65 16.71 -0.93
CA ALA A 81 2.48 17.85 -1.29
C ALA A 81 2.40 18.95 -0.23
N GLY A 82 3.56 19.34 0.30
CA GLY A 82 3.68 20.40 1.30
C GLY A 82 3.25 20.00 2.71
N GLN A 83 2.94 18.72 2.95
CA GLN A 83 2.73 18.24 4.30
C GLN A 83 4.06 18.22 5.07
N PRO A 84 4.03 18.54 6.38
CA PRO A 84 5.22 18.49 7.21
C PRO A 84 5.61 17.04 7.52
N VAL A 85 6.82 16.81 8.03
CA VAL A 85 7.33 15.45 8.30
C VAL A 85 6.44 14.70 9.31
N GLU A 86 5.88 15.43 10.28
CA GLU A 86 4.98 14.92 11.30
C GLU A 86 3.72 14.28 10.69
N PHE A 87 3.25 14.77 9.55
CA PHE A 87 2.11 14.18 8.85
C PHE A 87 2.35 12.69 8.51
N PHE A 88 3.60 12.34 8.19
CA PHE A 88 3.98 10.98 7.81
C PHE A 88 4.40 10.13 9.01
N LEU A 89 5.09 10.72 9.99
CA LEU A 89 5.72 9.98 11.08
C LEU A 89 4.88 9.92 12.37
N ASP A 90 4.04 10.92 12.65
CA ASP A 90 3.28 11.00 13.89
C ASP A 90 2.03 10.10 13.85
N ARG A 91 1.96 9.17 14.81
CA ARG A 91 0.83 8.25 14.95
C ARG A 91 -0.47 8.97 15.33
N LEU A 92 -0.38 10.13 15.99
CA LEU A 92 -1.55 10.95 16.30
C LEU A 92 -2.12 11.57 15.02
N GLU A 93 -1.27 12.12 14.15
CA GLU A 93 -1.68 12.64 12.83
C GLU A 93 -2.38 11.55 12.02
N LEU A 94 -1.82 10.33 12.00
CA LEU A 94 -2.47 9.20 11.33
C LEU A 94 -3.87 8.90 11.89
N LYS A 95 -4.12 9.10 13.19
CA LYS A 95 -5.43 8.86 13.81
C LYS A 95 -6.43 9.99 13.59
N THR A 96 -5.99 11.23 13.63
CA THR A 96 -6.89 12.39 13.76
C THR A 96 -6.95 13.29 12.53
N ASN A 97 -6.01 13.17 11.60
CA ASN A 97 -5.97 14.02 10.42
C ASN A 97 -6.96 13.53 9.35
N ASN A 98 -7.85 14.42 8.90
CA ASN A 98 -8.86 14.12 7.90
C ASN A 98 -8.27 13.73 6.53
N ILE A 99 -7.05 14.19 6.19
CA ILE A 99 -6.39 13.81 4.94
C ILE A 99 -6.09 12.31 4.94
N TRP A 100 -5.66 11.74 6.08
CA TRP A 100 -5.46 10.30 6.21
C TRP A 100 -6.78 9.52 6.09
N GLU A 101 -7.90 10.07 6.58
CA GLU A 101 -9.22 9.48 6.35
C GLU A 101 -9.61 9.49 4.86
N GLU A 102 -9.35 10.59 4.14
CA GLU A 102 -9.57 10.67 2.70
C GLU A 102 -8.69 9.65 1.94
N ILE A 103 -7.40 9.54 2.30
CA ILE A 103 -6.48 8.55 1.73
C ILE A 103 -7.01 7.12 1.93
N ARG A 104 -7.49 6.78 3.13
CA ARG A 104 -8.09 5.47 3.38
C ARG A 104 -9.30 5.21 2.49
N ASN A 105 -10.17 6.19 2.36
CA ASN A 105 -11.40 6.04 1.58
C ASN A 105 -11.11 5.90 0.08
N GLU A 106 -10.17 6.68 -0.47
CA GLU A 106 -9.74 6.53 -1.86
C GLU A 106 -8.98 5.22 -2.09
N SER A 107 -8.17 4.77 -1.14
CA SER A 107 -7.50 3.45 -1.22
C SER A 107 -8.51 2.31 -1.31
N LYS A 108 -9.59 2.34 -0.52
CA LYS A 108 -10.67 1.33 -0.58
C LYS A 108 -11.35 1.30 -1.95
N LYS A 109 -11.62 2.48 -2.53
CA LYS A 109 -12.19 2.59 -3.88
C LYS A 109 -11.25 2.05 -4.95
N LEU A 110 -9.95 2.31 -4.79
CA LEU A 110 -8.92 1.78 -5.68
C LEU A 110 -8.89 0.24 -5.61
N LEU A 111 -8.86 -0.37 -4.43
CA LEU A 111 -8.89 -1.84 -4.29
C LEU A 111 -10.08 -2.47 -5.00
N LYS A 112 -11.27 -1.87 -4.88
CA LYS A 112 -12.45 -2.31 -5.61
C LYS A 112 -12.27 -2.23 -7.13
N THR A 113 -11.63 -1.17 -7.62
CA THR A 113 -11.36 -1.02 -9.06
C THR A 113 -10.35 -2.03 -9.57
N LEU A 114 -9.43 -2.48 -8.70
CA LEU A 114 -8.43 -3.49 -9.00
C LEU A 114 -8.96 -4.92 -8.85
N ASP A 115 -10.23 -5.11 -8.46
CA ASP A 115 -10.82 -6.40 -8.09
C ASP A 115 -10.02 -7.09 -6.97
N LYS A 116 -9.73 -6.34 -5.89
CA LYS A 116 -8.91 -6.74 -4.73
C LYS A 116 -9.55 -6.33 -3.40
N GLU A 117 -10.81 -5.92 -3.40
CA GLU A 117 -11.52 -5.47 -2.19
C GLU A 117 -11.76 -6.58 -1.15
N ASP A 118 -11.70 -7.84 -1.58
CA ASP A 118 -11.80 -9.03 -0.73
C ASP A 118 -10.46 -9.44 -0.13
N LEU A 119 -9.36 -8.79 -0.49
CA LEU A 119 -8.05 -9.08 0.06
C LEU A 119 -7.81 -8.36 1.38
N VAL A 120 -7.23 -9.10 2.32
CA VAL A 120 -6.72 -8.56 3.57
C VAL A 120 -5.26 -8.96 3.76
N LEU A 121 -4.53 -8.10 4.49
CA LEU A 121 -3.12 -8.28 4.76
C LEU A 121 -2.92 -8.85 6.16
N GLU A 122 -2.46 -10.09 6.23
CA GLU A 122 -1.92 -10.66 7.46
C GLU A 122 -0.47 -10.24 7.64
N VAL A 123 -0.14 -9.83 8.87
CA VAL A 123 1.22 -9.45 9.24
C VAL A 123 1.54 -10.02 10.61
N TRP A 124 2.67 -10.72 10.70
CA TRP A 124 3.15 -11.35 11.92
C TRP A 124 4.67 -11.31 11.99
N ARG A 125 5.21 -11.50 13.19
CA ARG A 125 6.64 -11.68 13.43
C ARG A 125 6.96 -13.17 13.50
N GLU A 126 8.01 -13.58 12.84
CA GLU A 126 8.60 -14.91 12.91
C GLU A 126 10.00 -14.79 13.51
N VAL A 127 10.29 -15.53 14.58
CA VAL A 127 11.58 -15.49 15.27
C VAL A 127 12.36 -16.76 14.92
N ASN A 128 13.49 -16.59 14.24
CA ASN A 128 14.40 -17.67 13.84
C ASN A 128 15.72 -17.52 14.61
N GLY A 129 15.80 -18.12 15.79
CA GLY A 129 16.92 -17.91 16.71
C GLY A 129 16.89 -16.50 17.29
N ASP A 130 17.95 -15.72 17.05
CA ASP A 130 18.07 -14.32 17.50
C ASP A 130 17.62 -13.30 16.43
N ILE A 131 17.09 -13.76 15.30
CA ILE A 131 16.65 -12.90 14.19
C ILE A 131 15.12 -12.85 14.17
N GLU A 132 14.56 -11.64 14.27
CA GLU A 132 13.14 -11.39 14.02
C GLU A 132 12.93 -11.04 12.54
N HIS A 133 11.97 -11.72 11.90
CA HIS A 133 11.52 -11.44 10.54
C HIS A 133 10.06 -11.02 10.55
N THR A 134 9.76 -9.95 9.82
CA THR A 134 8.39 -9.59 9.51
C THR A 134 7.92 -10.37 8.31
N LYS A 135 6.76 -11.02 8.44
CA LYS A 135 6.15 -11.83 7.39
C LYS A 135 4.79 -11.27 7.05
N THR A 136 4.46 -11.32 5.76
CA THR A 136 3.15 -10.92 5.26
C THR A 136 2.57 -11.87 4.27
N LYS A 137 1.24 -11.88 4.25
CA LYS A 137 0.46 -12.68 3.33
C LYS A 137 -0.84 -12.00 3.00
N LEU A 138 -1.18 -12.03 1.71
CA LEU A 138 -2.51 -11.67 1.24
C LEU A 138 -3.42 -12.90 1.39
N ILE A 139 -4.55 -12.71 2.06
CA ILE A 139 -5.62 -13.71 2.17
C ILE A 139 -6.94 -13.08 1.73
N ARG A 140 -7.94 -13.91 1.42
CA ARG A 140 -9.30 -13.41 1.14
C ARG A 140 -10.10 -13.34 2.44
N SER A 141 -10.91 -12.30 2.61
CA SER A 141 -11.91 -12.24 3.66
C SER A 141 -13.07 -13.18 3.32
N ASP A 142 -13.35 -14.12 4.19
CA ASP A 142 -14.51 -15.01 4.12
C ASP A 142 -15.85 -14.25 4.26
#